data_AF-A0A8B5W6C6-F1
#
_entry.id   AF-A0A8B5W6C6-F1
#
_cell.length_a   1.000
_cell.length_b   1.000
_cell.length_c   1.000
_cell.angle_alpha   90.00
_cell.angle_beta   90.00
_cell.angle_gamma   90.00
#
_symmetry.space_group_name_H-M   'P 1'
#
loop_
_entity.id
_entity.type
_entity.pdbx_description
1 polymer ?
#
loop_
_entity_poly.entity_id
_entity_poly.type
_entity_poly.pdbx_seq_one_letter_code
_entity_poly.pdbx_strand_id
1 'polypeptide(L)'
;MTEEDLCQMDQPRNYKKRKTVMDDYLNIIFKMMQDGHPDDIIYFYLRYSGCDKNQKTVWSYIQTISKNNFSGRKSMHSNRLFRQVYPEDVRMIRRNRLLNYLLTVNPKTKKEHQIEEYLPAIKEKYPIVSETETIFREFHTIIMGNSPDDLDIFIHAYQDSPIDSFCQSIKRDIAPIKNAISHSISSGFVEGNNNKFKLIKRIVYGRSGLVNLSKKCLLAFSATQEDFSLSDLL
;
A
#
# COMPACT_ATOMS: atom_id res chain seq x y z
N MET A 1 -39.01 4.34 13.21
CA MET A 1 -38.85 5.56 12.39
C MET A 1 -40.20 5.83 11.78
N THR A 2 -40.88 6.85 12.29
CA THR A 2 -42.19 7.28 11.76
C THR A 2 -41.98 8.15 10.51
N GLU A 3 -43.02 8.34 9.69
CA GLU A 3 -42.95 9.22 8.51
C GLU A 3 -42.58 10.68 8.89
N GLU A 4 -42.93 11.09 10.11
CA GLU A 4 -42.55 12.38 10.68
C GLU A 4 -41.04 12.50 10.96
N ASP A 5 -40.38 11.41 11.38
CA ASP A 5 -38.93 11.37 11.56
C ASP A 5 -38.19 11.56 10.24
N LEU A 6 -38.71 11.00 9.14
CA LEU A 6 -38.15 11.13 7.79
C LEU A 6 -38.31 12.55 7.23
N CYS A 7 -39.47 13.18 7.42
CA CYS A 7 -39.72 14.57 7.01
C CYS A 7 -38.83 15.60 7.74
N GLN A 8 -38.42 15.34 8.99
CA GLN A 8 -37.49 16.22 9.72
C GLN A 8 -36.04 16.11 9.25
N MET A 9 -35.66 15.05 8.52
CA MET A 9 -34.32 14.89 7.98
C MET A 9 -34.06 15.76 6.74
N ASP A 10 -35.11 16.21 6.05
CA ASP A 10 -35.02 17.07 4.85
C ASP A 10 -34.76 18.55 5.16
N GLN A 11 -34.83 18.96 6.44
CA GLN A 11 -34.51 20.32 6.86
C GLN A 11 -33.12 20.35 7.51
N PRO A 12 -32.07 20.83 6.81
CA PRO A 12 -30.73 20.90 7.38
C PRO A 12 -30.75 21.81 8.62
N ARG A 13 -30.37 21.25 9.77
CA ARG A 13 -30.25 22.01 11.02
C ARG A 13 -29.26 23.15 10.84
N ASN A 14 -29.77 24.38 10.89
CA ASN A 14 -28.99 25.58 10.68
C ASN A 14 -28.23 25.95 11.96
N TYR A 15 -27.07 25.34 12.17
CA TYR A 15 -26.24 25.60 13.35
C TYR A 15 -25.61 26.99 13.25
N LYS A 16 -25.66 27.78 14.34
CA LYS A 16 -24.89 29.03 14.44
C LYS A 16 -23.40 28.70 14.28
N LYS A 17 -22.74 29.39 13.34
CA LYS A 17 -21.31 29.24 13.09
C LYS A 17 -20.54 29.61 14.36
N ARG A 18 -19.80 28.66 14.94
CA ARG A 18 -18.94 28.92 16.11
C ARG A 18 -17.76 29.78 15.67
N LYS A 19 -17.46 30.83 16.43
CA LYS A 19 -16.24 31.63 16.21
C LYS A 19 -15.01 30.74 16.45
N THR A 20 -14.10 30.71 15.50
CA THR A 20 -12.83 30.02 15.55
C THR A 20 -11.69 31.03 15.53
N VAL A 21 -10.53 30.67 16.07
CA VAL A 21 -9.31 31.51 16.00
C VAL A 21 -8.93 31.86 14.56
N MET A 22 -9.24 30.99 13.60
CA MET A 22 -8.94 31.26 12.18
C MET A 22 -9.81 32.38 11.60
N ASP A 23 -10.97 32.68 12.18
CA ASP A 23 -11.85 33.77 11.71
C ASP A 23 -11.14 35.12 11.77
N ASP A 24 -10.25 35.33 12.75
CA ASP A 24 -9.47 36.56 12.91
C ASP A 24 -8.39 36.72 11.79
N TYR A 25 -8.03 35.64 11.09
CA TYR A 25 -7.01 35.62 10.02
C TYR A 25 -7.59 35.56 8.60
N LEU A 26 -8.91 35.33 8.42
CA LEU A 26 -9.51 35.15 7.09
C LEU A 26 -9.32 36.38 6.20
N ASN A 27 -9.57 37.57 6.75
CA ASN A 27 -9.42 38.83 6.02
C ASN A 27 -7.97 39.10 5.63
N ILE A 28 -7.01 38.69 6.48
CA ILE A 28 -5.58 38.81 6.19
C ILE A 28 -5.24 37.92 5.00
N ILE A 29 -5.63 36.64 5.04
CA ILE A 29 -5.40 35.69 3.94
C ILE A 29 -5.99 36.22 2.64
N PHE A 30 -7.25 36.69 2.68
CA PHE A 30 -7.94 37.20 1.49
C PHE A 30 -7.23 38.41 0.89
N LYS A 31 -6.88 39.41 1.70
CA LYS A 31 -6.19 40.62 1.23
C LYS A 31 -4.82 40.30 0.66
N MET A 32 -4.03 39.48 1.34
CA MET A 32 -2.72 39.08 0.82
C MET A 32 -2.81 38.31 -0.50
N MET A 33 -3.87 37.50 -0.69
CA MET A 33 -4.12 36.84 -1.99
C MET A 33 -4.53 37.83 -3.07
N GLN A 34 -5.34 38.83 -2.74
CA GLN A 34 -5.73 39.91 -3.64
C GLN A 34 -4.52 40.73 -4.09
N ASP A 35 -3.56 40.96 -3.19
CA ASP A 35 -2.29 41.64 -3.46
C ASP A 35 -1.28 40.75 -4.24
N GLY A 36 -1.66 39.52 -4.57
CA GLY A 36 -0.86 38.61 -5.39
C GLY A 36 0.22 37.83 -4.64
N HIS A 37 0.23 37.84 -3.31
CA HIS A 37 1.23 37.08 -2.55
C HIS A 37 1.03 35.55 -2.70
N PRO A 38 2.12 34.77 -2.78
CA PRO A 38 2.04 33.31 -2.87
C PRO A 38 1.71 32.64 -1.52
N ASP A 39 1.27 31.37 -1.56
CA ASP A 39 0.72 30.65 -0.40
C ASP A 39 1.72 30.50 0.76
N ASP A 40 3.01 30.37 0.46
CA ASP A 40 4.11 30.31 1.43
C ASP A 40 4.30 31.60 2.20
N ILE A 41 4.32 32.74 1.50
CA ILE A 41 4.46 34.05 2.12
C ILE A 41 3.27 34.32 3.04
N ILE A 42 2.06 33.97 2.61
CA ILE A 42 0.86 34.04 3.45
C ILE A 42 1.01 33.15 4.68
N TYR A 43 1.45 31.90 4.50
CA TYR A 43 1.66 30.97 5.62
C TYR A 43 2.67 31.51 6.65
N PHE A 44 3.83 32.00 6.22
CA PHE A 44 4.84 32.55 7.13
C PHE A 44 4.38 33.84 7.79
N TYR A 45 3.65 34.69 7.08
CA TYR A 45 3.07 35.90 7.66
C TYR A 45 2.05 35.59 8.77
N LEU A 46 1.20 34.58 8.58
CA LEU A 46 0.28 34.12 9.63
C LEU A 46 1.03 33.61 10.86
N ARG A 47 2.16 32.91 10.68
CA ARG A 47 3.00 32.48 11.80
C ARG A 47 3.63 33.65 12.53
N TYR A 48 4.16 34.62 11.80
CA TYR A 48 4.72 35.84 12.36
C TYR A 48 3.66 36.65 13.13
N SER A 49 2.42 36.68 12.63
CA SER A 49 1.28 37.38 13.25
C SER A 49 0.72 36.68 14.50
N GLY A 50 1.29 35.54 14.92
CA GLY A 50 0.89 34.83 16.14
C GLY A 50 -0.11 33.68 15.95
N CYS A 51 -0.34 33.20 14.72
CA CYS A 51 -1.25 32.08 14.51
C CYS A 51 -0.67 30.75 15.05
N ASP A 52 -1.24 30.24 16.14
CA ASP A 52 -0.81 29.00 16.81
C ASP A 52 -1.29 27.70 16.14
N LYS A 53 -2.18 27.82 15.14
CA LYS A 53 -2.91 26.64 14.65
C LYS A 53 -2.00 25.62 13.98
N ASN A 54 -2.44 24.36 14.01
CA ASN A 54 -1.74 23.29 13.31
C ASN A 54 -1.54 23.68 11.83
N GLN A 55 -0.35 23.41 11.30
CA GLN A 55 0.01 23.61 9.91
C GLN A 55 -1.09 23.13 8.95
N LYS A 56 -1.62 21.92 9.14
CA LYS A 56 -2.67 21.37 8.27
C LYS A 56 -3.92 22.26 8.23
N THR A 57 -4.31 22.81 9.38
CA THR A 57 -5.45 23.71 9.49
C THR A 57 -5.21 24.99 8.71
N VAL A 58 -4.07 25.67 8.93
CA VAL A 58 -3.73 26.92 8.24
C VAL A 58 -3.72 26.71 6.72
N TRP A 59 -3.08 25.63 6.25
CA TRP A 59 -3.05 25.28 4.83
C TRP A 59 -4.43 25.00 4.24
N SER A 60 -5.31 24.34 4.99
CA SER A 60 -6.69 24.10 4.55
C SER A 60 -7.46 25.41 4.32
N TYR A 61 -7.31 26.40 5.21
CA TYR A 61 -7.94 27.71 5.04
C TYR A 61 -7.39 28.48 3.83
N ILE A 62 -6.06 28.55 3.67
CA ILE A 62 -5.40 29.17 2.52
C ILE A 62 -5.90 28.53 1.21
N GLN A 63 -5.92 27.20 1.14
CA GLN A 63 -6.37 26.48 -0.05
C GLN A 63 -7.87 26.68 -0.33
N THR A 64 -8.71 26.70 0.70
CA THR A 64 -10.16 26.88 0.56
C THR A 64 -10.48 28.29 0.04
N ILE A 65 -9.85 29.32 0.62
CA ILE A 65 -10.03 30.70 0.16
C ILE A 65 -9.53 30.87 -1.28
N SER A 66 -8.35 30.31 -1.59
CA SER A 66 -7.77 30.34 -2.93
C SER A 66 -8.72 29.71 -3.96
N LYS A 67 -9.23 28.49 -3.69
CA LYS A 67 -10.14 27.78 -4.59
C LYS A 67 -11.47 28.50 -4.81
N ASN A 68 -12.05 29.06 -3.74
CA ASN A 68 -13.39 29.63 -3.81
C ASN A 68 -13.42 31.05 -4.39
N ASN A 69 -12.32 31.81 -4.27
CA ASN A 69 -12.30 33.24 -4.59
C ASN A 69 -11.30 33.62 -5.69
N PHE A 70 -10.32 32.77 -6.00
CA PHE A 70 -9.22 33.08 -6.91
C PHE A 70 -8.98 31.93 -7.91
N SER A 71 -10.00 31.64 -8.74
CA SER A 71 -9.97 30.61 -9.78
C SER A 71 -8.93 30.94 -10.85
N GLY A 72 -7.71 30.40 -10.70
CA GLY A 72 -6.58 30.65 -11.60
C GLY A 72 -5.24 30.82 -10.86
N ARG A 73 -5.28 31.04 -9.55
CA ARG A 73 -4.07 31.13 -8.72
C ARG A 73 -3.43 29.75 -8.54
N LYS A 74 -2.11 29.67 -8.76
CA LYS A 74 -1.35 28.44 -8.54
C LYS A 74 -1.31 28.14 -7.04
N SER A 75 -2.01 27.09 -6.62
CA SER A 75 -1.95 26.62 -5.23
C SER A 75 -0.65 25.86 -4.98
N MET A 76 -0.05 26.08 -3.83
CA MET A 76 1.13 25.34 -3.38
C MET A 76 0.75 24.18 -2.44
N HIS A 77 1.45 23.06 -2.60
CA HIS A 77 1.38 21.97 -1.63
C HIS A 77 2.27 22.28 -0.41
N SER A 78 1.71 22.15 0.79
CA SER A 78 2.41 22.37 2.07
C SER A 78 3.72 21.60 2.22
N ASN A 79 3.80 20.41 1.62
CA ASN A 79 4.98 19.54 1.67
C ASN A 79 6.17 20.09 0.86
N ARG A 80 5.99 21.14 0.05
CA ARG A 80 7.10 21.78 -0.66
C ARG A 80 7.95 22.68 0.24
N LEU A 81 7.41 23.18 1.36
CA LEU A 81 8.12 24.08 2.28
C LEU A 81 8.97 23.36 3.31
N PHE A 82 8.54 22.17 3.70
CA PHE A 82 9.17 21.42 4.77
C PHE A 82 9.65 20.10 4.19
N ARG A 83 10.96 19.99 3.99
CA ARG A 83 11.59 18.69 3.77
C ARG A 83 11.87 18.09 5.14
N GLN A 84 11.12 17.06 5.50
CA GLN A 84 11.48 16.23 6.65
C GLN A 84 12.70 15.41 6.25
N VAL A 85 13.82 15.68 6.90
CA VAL A 85 15.07 14.91 6.74
C VAL A 85 15.45 14.40 8.12
N TYR A 86 15.90 13.16 8.18
CA TYR A 86 16.52 12.65 9.40
C TYR A 86 17.86 13.36 9.63
N PRO A 87 18.25 13.58 10.89
CA PRO A 87 19.60 14.05 11.22
C PRO A 87 20.68 13.17 10.56
N GLU A 88 21.84 13.76 10.25
CA GLU A 88 22.91 13.08 9.50
C GLU A 88 23.54 11.90 10.26
N ASP A 89 23.50 11.95 11.59
CA ASP A 89 23.95 10.91 12.50
C ASP A 89 22.97 9.74 12.63
N VAL A 90 21.74 9.88 12.11
CA VAL A 90 20.71 8.85 12.17
C VAL A 90 20.71 8.03 10.89
N ARG A 91 21.19 6.79 10.97
CA ARG A 91 21.03 5.82 9.89
C ARG A 91 19.66 5.14 9.96
N MET A 92 18.84 5.35 8.94
CA MET A 92 17.50 4.76 8.83
C MET A 92 17.54 3.47 8.01
N ILE A 93 17.25 2.33 8.64
CA ILE A 93 16.96 1.07 7.95
C ILE A 93 15.44 0.90 7.87
N ARG A 94 14.91 0.85 6.64
CA ARG A 94 13.47 0.63 6.45
C ARG A 94 13.12 -0.82 6.75
N ARG A 95 12.00 -1.06 7.45
CA ARG A 95 11.48 -2.40 7.75
C ARG A 95 11.44 -3.32 6.52
N ASN A 96 10.88 -2.85 5.40
CA ASN A 96 10.77 -3.69 4.18
C ASN A 96 12.14 -4.06 3.60
N ARG A 97 13.15 -3.20 3.77
CA ARG A 97 14.53 -3.48 3.32
C ARG A 97 15.16 -4.58 4.18
N LEU A 98 14.98 -4.49 5.50
CA LEU A 98 15.40 -5.53 6.44
C LEU A 98 14.71 -6.86 6.15
N LEU A 99 13.38 -6.86 5.98
CA LEU A 99 12.62 -8.07 5.65
C LEU A 99 13.07 -8.69 4.33
N ASN A 100 13.26 -7.88 3.27
CA ASN A 100 13.76 -8.38 2.01
C ASN A 100 15.16 -8.99 2.16
N TYR A 101 16.03 -8.39 2.98
CA TYR A 101 17.37 -8.95 3.23
C TYR A 101 17.30 -10.32 3.92
N LEU A 102 16.43 -10.46 4.92
CA LEU A 102 16.29 -11.69 5.72
C LEU A 102 15.58 -12.81 4.95
N LEU A 103 14.55 -12.47 4.19
CA LEU A 103 13.61 -13.42 3.59
C LEU A 103 13.86 -13.67 2.10
N THR A 104 15.02 -13.26 1.57
CA THR A 104 15.41 -13.52 0.17
C THR A 104 16.56 -14.52 0.11
N VAL A 105 16.31 -15.67 -0.52
CA VAL A 105 17.31 -16.75 -0.71
C VAL A 105 17.99 -16.67 -2.09
N ASN A 106 17.62 -15.70 -2.93
CA ASN A 106 18.13 -15.62 -4.29
C ASN A 106 19.64 -15.25 -4.31
N PRO A 107 20.52 -16.10 -4.89
CA PRO A 107 21.96 -15.82 -4.94
C PRO A 107 22.32 -14.64 -5.85
N LYS A 108 21.42 -14.24 -6.77
CA LYS A 108 21.63 -13.13 -7.71
C LYS A 108 21.22 -11.78 -7.14
N THR A 109 20.50 -11.74 -6.02
CA THR A 109 20.11 -10.47 -5.40
C THR A 109 21.29 -9.88 -4.62
N LYS A 110 21.74 -8.69 -5.02
CA LYS A 110 22.77 -7.94 -4.30
C LYS A 110 22.27 -7.61 -2.90
N LYS A 111 22.94 -8.16 -1.90
CA LYS A 111 22.70 -7.85 -0.49
C LYS A 111 23.13 -6.42 -0.18
N GLU A 112 22.32 -5.71 0.60
CA GLU A 112 22.57 -4.32 0.97
C GLU A 112 23.61 -4.24 2.09
N HIS A 113 24.81 -3.73 1.78
CA HIS A 113 25.94 -3.63 2.72
C HIS A 113 25.59 -2.90 4.03
N GLN A 114 24.74 -1.88 3.96
CA GLN A 114 24.32 -1.14 5.17
C GLN A 114 23.53 -2.03 6.13
N ILE A 115 22.71 -2.96 5.65
CA ILE A 115 21.94 -3.85 6.53
C ILE A 115 22.88 -4.86 7.17
N GLU A 116 23.81 -5.41 6.40
CA GLU A 116 24.80 -6.37 6.87
C GLU A 116 25.67 -5.81 8.02
N GLU A 117 26.09 -4.54 7.90
CA GLU A 117 26.85 -3.83 8.93
C GLU A 117 26.11 -3.77 10.28
N TYR A 118 24.80 -3.50 10.26
CA TYR A 118 24.01 -3.31 11.49
C TYR A 118 23.25 -4.56 11.94
N LEU A 119 23.24 -5.63 11.14
CA LEU A 119 22.46 -6.83 11.44
C LEU A 119 22.79 -7.45 12.80
N PRO A 120 24.07 -7.55 13.23
CA PRO A 120 24.39 -8.08 14.56
C PRO A 120 23.75 -7.26 15.69
N ALA A 121 23.86 -5.93 15.64
CA ALA A 121 23.26 -5.03 16.63
C ALA A 121 21.73 -5.09 16.62
N ILE A 122 21.12 -5.27 15.43
CA ILE A 122 19.67 -5.44 15.29
C ILE A 122 19.22 -6.76 15.94
N LYS A 123 19.94 -7.87 15.70
CA LYS A 123 19.62 -9.18 16.27
C LYS A 123 19.80 -9.22 17.78
N GLU A 124 20.84 -8.57 18.29
CA GLU A 124 21.08 -8.43 19.73
C GLU A 124 19.93 -7.67 20.40
N LYS A 125 19.51 -6.55 19.82
CA LYS A 125 18.44 -5.71 20.37
C LYS A 125 17.04 -6.31 20.16
N TYR A 126 16.84 -7.04 19.07
CA TYR A 126 15.55 -7.63 18.68
C TYR A 126 15.73 -9.11 18.31
N PRO A 127 15.76 -10.03 19.30
CA PRO A 127 15.97 -11.46 19.07
C PRO A 127 14.99 -12.10 18.08
N ILE A 128 13.76 -11.57 18.01
CA ILE A 128 12.72 -11.97 17.04
C ILE A 128 13.20 -11.92 15.58
N VAL A 129 14.16 -11.05 15.26
CA VAL A 129 14.76 -10.96 13.92
C VAL A 129 15.52 -12.24 13.57
N SER A 130 16.27 -12.78 14.53
CA SER A 130 17.00 -14.04 14.34
C SER A 130 16.03 -15.21 14.27
N GLU A 131 15.03 -15.25 15.14
CA GLU A 131 13.98 -16.28 15.13
C GLU A 131 13.24 -16.31 13.79
N THR A 132 12.83 -15.15 13.28
CA THR A 132 12.13 -15.03 11.99
C THR A 132 13.01 -15.52 10.84
N GLU A 133 14.31 -15.20 10.84
CA GLU A 133 15.24 -15.67 9.82
C GLU A 133 15.38 -17.20 9.86
N THR A 134 15.51 -17.78 11.05
CA THR A 134 15.61 -19.23 11.24
C THR A 134 14.36 -19.95 10.73
N ILE A 135 13.17 -19.54 11.20
CA ILE A 135 11.89 -20.09 10.78
C ILE A 135 11.75 -20.07 9.26
N PHE A 136 12.05 -18.93 8.64
CA PHE A 136 11.96 -18.78 7.20
C PHE A 136 12.93 -19.70 6.46
N ARG A 137 14.18 -19.80 6.91
CA ARG A 137 15.20 -20.66 6.27
C ARG A 137 14.84 -22.13 6.39
N GLU A 138 14.35 -22.57 7.54
CA GLU A 138 13.89 -23.95 7.74
C GLU A 138 12.71 -24.26 6.81
N PHE A 139 11.68 -23.41 6.82
CA PHE A 139 10.54 -23.59 5.93
C PHE A 139 10.94 -23.59 4.44
N HIS A 140 11.79 -22.66 4.02
CA HIS A 140 12.28 -22.60 2.64
C HIS A 140 13.06 -23.86 2.25
N THR A 141 13.88 -24.39 3.17
CA THR A 141 14.67 -25.61 2.92
C THR A 141 13.76 -26.82 2.75
N ILE A 142 12.68 -26.91 3.53
CA ILE A 142 11.67 -27.98 3.41
C ILE A 142 10.95 -27.88 2.07
N ILE A 143 10.45 -26.69 1.71
CA ILE A 143 9.70 -26.49 0.46
C ILE A 143 10.54 -26.74 -0.78
N MET A 144 11.84 -26.40 -0.75
CA MET A 144 12.76 -26.61 -1.87
C MET A 144 13.50 -27.97 -1.79
N GLY A 145 13.23 -28.76 -0.76
CA GLY A 145 13.78 -30.09 -0.55
C GLY A 145 12.96 -31.18 -1.26
N ASN A 146 13.22 -32.43 -0.88
CA ASN A 146 12.52 -33.60 -1.43
C ASN A 146 11.82 -34.45 -0.34
N SER A 147 11.81 -33.99 0.92
CA SER A 147 11.25 -34.73 2.05
C SER A 147 9.97 -34.04 2.54
N PRO A 148 8.78 -34.54 2.16
CA PRO A 148 7.51 -33.96 2.59
C PRO A 148 7.23 -34.15 4.08
N ASP A 149 7.88 -35.13 4.73
CA ASP A 149 7.67 -35.44 6.14
C ASP A 149 8.36 -34.44 7.06
N ASP A 150 9.38 -33.73 6.56
CA ASP A 150 10.03 -32.63 7.29
C ASP A 150 9.04 -31.49 7.58
N LEU A 151 7.97 -31.38 6.79
CA LEU A 151 6.91 -30.41 7.02
C LEU A 151 6.15 -30.68 8.32
N ASP A 152 5.93 -31.94 8.68
CA ASP A 152 5.26 -32.29 9.93
C ASP A 152 6.13 -31.95 11.14
N ILE A 153 7.46 -32.15 11.02
CA ILE A 153 8.45 -31.75 12.02
C ILE A 153 8.42 -30.23 12.22
N PHE A 154 8.43 -29.46 11.13
CA PHE A 154 8.32 -28.00 11.17
C PHE A 154 7.05 -27.53 11.86
N ILE A 155 5.91 -28.12 11.51
CA ILE A 155 4.62 -27.80 12.11
C ILE A 155 4.66 -28.08 13.62
N HIS A 156 5.19 -29.23 14.04
CA HIS A 156 5.29 -29.57 15.45
C HIS A 156 6.21 -28.61 16.22
N ALA A 157 7.30 -28.16 15.60
CA ALA A 157 8.25 -27.23 16.22
C ALA A 157 7.65 -25.84 16.46
N TYR A 158 6.76 -25.37 15.58
CA TYR A 158 6.29 -23.97 15.56
C TYR A 158 4.80 -23.77 15.84
N GLN A 159 4.02 -24.82 16.10
CA GLN A 159 2.58 -24.70 16.39
C GLN A 159 2.25 -23.91 17.67
N ASP A 160 3.18 -23.77 18.61
CA ASP A 160 2.98 -22.97 19.83
C ASP A 160 3.71 -21.61 19.77
N SER A 161 4.22 -21.23 18.59
CA SER A 161 4.96 -19.99 18.36
C SER A 161 4.05 -18.88 17.78
N PRO A 162 4.56 -17.64 17.59
CA PRO A 162 3.81 -16.57 16.95
C PRO A 162 3.31 -16.86 15.52
N ILE A 163 3.80 -17.94 14.89
CA ILE A 163 3.38 -18.38 13.56
C ILE A 163 2.38 -19.55 13.58
N ASP A 164 1.73 -19.87 14.72
CA ASP A 164 0.71 -20.93 14.78
C ASP A 164 -0.35 -20.80 13.67
N SER A 165 -0.88 -19.58 13.46
CA SER A 165 -1.86 -19.34 12.38
C SER A 165 -1.36 -19.75 10.97
N PHE A 166 -0.05 -19.66 10.73
CA PHE A 166 0.58 -20.15 9.51
C PHE A 166 0.70 -21.67 9.54
N CYS A 167 1.12 -22.28 10.64
CA CYS A 167 1.12 -23.74 10.83
C CYS A 167 -0.27 -24.36 10.63
N GLN A 168 -1.33 -23.76 11.15
CA GLN A 168 -2.72 -24.21 10.95
C GLN A 168 -3.15 -24.10 9.48
N SER A 169 -2.71 -23.03 8.79
CA SER A 169 -2.97 -22.88 7.36
C SER A 169 -2.27 -23.98 6.55
N ILE A 170 -1.04 -24.33 6.90
CA ILE A 170 -0.33 -25.47 6.29
C ILE A 170 -1.06 -26.78 6.58
N LYS A 171 -1.48 -27.04 7.83
CA LYS A 171 -2.22 -28.26 8.20
C LYS A 171 -3.49 -28.44 7.37
N ARG A 172 -4.23 -27.36 7.13
CA ARG A 172 -5.46 -27.39 6.31
C ARG A 172 -5.18 -27.81 4.86
N ASP A 173 -4.05 -27.35 4.32
CA ASP A 173 -3.64 -27.55 2.93
C ASP A 173 -2.46 -28.54 2.82
N ILE A 174 -2.35 -29.50 3.75
CA ILE A 174 -1.16 -30.35 3.88
C ILE A 174 -0.90 -31.21 2.64
N ALA A 175 -1.94 -31.80 2.06
CA ALA A 175 -1.83 -32.66 0.89
C ALA A 175 -1.26 -31.93 -0.34
N PRO A 176 -1.83 -30.77 -0.78
CA PRO A 176 -1.25 -30.04 -1.91
C PRO A 176 0.16 -29.50 -1.62
N ILE A 177 0.48 -29.13 -0.37
CA ILE A 177 1.83 -28.67 -0.03
C ILE A 177 2.84 -29.82 -0.09
N LYS A 178 2.52 -30.99 0.48
CA LYS A 178 3.38 -32.19 0.36
C LYS A 178 3.58 -32.58 -1.11
N ASN A 179 2.52 -32.54 -1.92
CA ASN A 179 2.63 -32.79 -3.36
C ASN A 179 3.55 -31.79 -4.08
N ALA A 180 3.55 -30.51 -3.66
CA ALA A 180 4.44 -29.50 -4.23
C ALA A 180 5.92 -29.75 -3.90
N ILE A 181 6.21 -30.43 -2.78
CA ILE A 181 7.57 -30.88 -2.41
C ILE A 181 7.94 -32.15 -3.19
N SER A 182 7.00 -33.10 -3.33
CA SER A 182 7.25 -34.40 -3.98
C SER A 182 7.37 -34.33 -5.50
N HIS A 183 6.77 -33.33 -6.14
CA HIS A 183 6.68 -33.24 -7.60
C HIS A 183 7.39 -32.02 -8.16
N SER A 184 8.05 -32.19 -9.30
CA SER A 184 8.70 -31.10 -10.06
C SER A 184 7.71 -30.24 -10.86
N ILE A 185 6.40 -30.50 -10.74
CA ILE A 185 5.37 -29.79 -11.51
C ILE A 185 5.13 -28.42 -10.89
N SER A 186 5.50 -27.37 -11.61
CA SER A 186 5.23 -26.00 -11.17
C SER A 186 3.80 -25.57 -11.52
N SER A 187 3.15 -24.85 -10.60
CA SER A 187 1.90 -24.12 -10.87
C SER A 187 2.11 -22.88 -11.74
N GLY A 188 3.35 -22.57 -12.14
CA GLY A 188 3.72 -21.33 -12.83
C GLY A 188 2.98 -21.13 -14.16
N PHE A 189 2.68 -22.19 -14.89
CA PHE A 189 1.85 -22.12 -16.10
C PHE A 189 0.43 -21.65 -15.78
N VAL A 190 -0.20 -22.26 -14.77
CA VAL A 190 -1.55 -21.90 -14.31
C VAL A 190 -1.58 -20.49 -13.76
N GLU A 191 -0.60 -20.11 -12.96
CA GLU A 191 -0.49 -18.77 -12.37
C GLU A 191 -0.24 -17.69 -13.43
N GLY A 192 0.59 -17.98 -14.43
CA GLY A 192 0.81 -17.11 -15.59
C GLY A 192 -0.48 -16.84 -16.35
N ASN A 193 -1.28 -17.89 -16.62
CA ASN A 193 -2.58 -17.75 -17.26
C ASN A 193 -3.58 -16.98 -16.40
N ASN A 194 -3.61 -17.22 -15.09
CA ASN A 194 -4.44 -16.47 -14.15
C ASN A 194 -4.07 -14.98 -14.12
N ASN A 195 -2.78 -14.65 -14.15
CA ASN A 195 -2.31 -13.27 -14.18
C ASN A 195 -2.66 -12.58 -15.51
N LYS A 196 -2.50 -13.27 -16.63
CA LYS A 196 -2.92 -12.80 -17.96
C LYS A 196 -4.42 -12.51 -18.00
N PHE A 197 -5.24 -13.43 -17.49
CA PHE A 197 -6.69 -13.24 -17.38
C PHE A 197 -7.06 -12.03 -16.51
N LYS A 198 -6.48 -11.93 -15.30
CA LYS A 198 -6.73 -10.80 -14.39
C LYS A 198 -6.37 -9.45 -15.03
N LEU A 199 -5.28 -9.39 -15.80
CA LEU A 199 -4.89 -8.19 -16.53
C LEU A 199 -5.95 -7.82 -17.59
N ILE A 200 -6.34 -8.77 -18.43
CA ILE A 200 -7.38 -8.56 -19.45
C ILE A 200 -8.64 -8.05 -18.78
N LYS A 201 -9.11 -8.73 -17.73
CA LYS A 201 -10.29 -8.32 -16.96
C LYS A 201 -10.20 -6.86 -16.50
N ARG A 202 -9.10 -6.42 -15.89
CA ARG A 202 -8.95 -5.02 -15.43
C ARG A 202 -9.03 -3.99 -16.57
N ILE A 203 -8.60 -4.35 -17.78
CA ILE A 203 -8.59 -3.46 -18.95
C ILE A 203 -9.95 -3.42 -19.63
N VAL A 204 -10.58 -4.58 -19.82
CA VAL A 204 -11.72 -4.74 -20.75
C VAL A 204 -13.06 -4.92 -20.06
N TYR A 205 -13.05 -5.33 -18.79
CA TYR A 205 -14.27 -5.49 -17.99
C TYR A 205 -14.75 -4.12 -17.51
N GLY A 206 -15.90 -3.70 -18.00
CA GLY A 206 -16.46 -2.35 -17.82
C GLY A 206 -17.73 -2.18 -18.63
N ARG A 207 -17.85 -1.07 -19.39
CA ARG A 207 -19.07 -0.69 -20.13
C ARG A 207 -19.63 -1.75 -21.09
N SER A 208 -18.78 -2.62 -21.64
CA SER A 208 -19.16 -3.66 -22.61
C SER A 208 -19.34 -5.06 -22.01
N GLY A 209 -19.28 -5.18 -20.68
CA GLY A 209 -19.66 -6.38 -19.93
C GLY A 209 -18.90 -7.67 -20.32
N LEU A 210 -19.58 -8.80 -20.16
CA LEU A 210 -19.03 -10.15 -20.36
C LEU A 210 -18.68 -10.44 -21.83
N VAL A 211 -19.43 -9.91 -22.79
CA VAL A 211 -19.23 -10.18 -24.23
C VAL A 211 -17.87 -9.68 -24.70
N ASN A 212 -17.47 -8.48 -24.28
CA ASN A 212 -16.15 -7.96 -24.63
C ASN A 212 -15.03 -8.69 -23.88
N LEU A 213 -15.27 -9.10 -22.64
CA LEU A 213 -14.32 -9.90 -21.87
C LEU A 213 -14.08 -11.26 -22.53
N SER A 214 -15.14 -11.97 -22.93
CA SER A 214 -15.02 -13.29 -23.55
C SER A 214 -14.26 -13.22 -24.87
N LYS A 215 -14.60 -12.28 -25.77
CA LYS A 215 -13.90 -12.10 -27.04
C LYS A 215 -12.42 -11.76 -26.85
N LYS A 216 -12.10 -10.87 -25.91
CA LYS A 216 -10.71 -10.48 -25.63
C LYS A 216 -9.91 -11.60 -24.96
N CYS A 217 -10.53 -12.39 -24.08
CA CYS A 217 -9.91 -13.57 -23.50
C CYS A 217 -9.67 -14.65 -24.58
N LEU A 218 -10.67 -14.97 -25.39
CA LEU A 218 -10.55 -15.95 -26.47
C LEU A 218 -9.41 -15.57 -27.42
N LEU A 219 -9.38 -14.32 -27.89
CA LEU A 219 -8.26 -13.82 -28.69
C LEU A 219 -6.92 -13.98 -27.95
N ALA A 220 -6.83 -13.57 -26.69
CA ALA A 220 -5.55 -13.58 -25.97
C ALA A 220 -5.04 -15.01 -25.66
N PHE A 221 -5.91 -15.99 -25.47
CA PHE A 221 -5.54 -17.37 -25.14
C PHE A 221 -5.44 -18.28 -26.36
N SER A 222 -6.21 -18.01 -27.42
CA SER A 222 -6.25 -18.84 -28.64
C SER A 222 -5.44 -18.27 -29.80
N ALA A 223 -4.99 -17.00 -29.78
CA ALA A 223 -4.20 -16.43 -30.88
C ALA A 223 -2.85 -17.15 -31.15
N THR A 224 -2.39 -18.00 -30.23
CA THR A 224 -1.18 -18.81 -30.40
C THR A 224 -1.49 -20.26 -30.82
N GLN A 225 -2.76 -20.61 -31.02
CA GLN A 225 -3.17 -21.93 -31.53
C GLN A 225 -3.19 -21.90 -33.07
N GLU A 226 -2.77 -23.00 -33.70
CA GLU A 226 -2.65 -23.08 -35.17
C GLU A 226 -4.00 -22.96 -35.89
N ASP A 227 -5.09 -23.39 -35.23
CA ASP A 227 -6.45 -23.45 -35.81
C ASP A 227 -7.33 -22.23 -35.50
N PHE A 228 -6.79 -21.17 -34.90
CA PHE A 228 -7.59 -20.01 -34.49
C PHE A 228 -7.86 -19.06 -35.66
N SER A 229 -9.12 -18.77 -35.94
CA SER A 229 -9.54 -17.78 -36.94
C SER A 229 -10.16 -16.55 -36.28
N LEU A 230 -9.93 -15.36 -36.85
CA LEU A 230 -10.59 -14.14 -36.40
C LEU A 230 -12.12 -14.19 -36.57
N SER A 231 -12.64 -15.06 -37.45
CA SER A 231 -14.07 -15.31 -37.58
C SER A 231 -14.69 -15.88 -36.29
N ASP A 232 -13.91 -16.54 -35.44
CA ASP A 232 -14.37 -17.14 -34.20
C ASP A 232 -14.69 -16.09 -33.12
N LEU A 233 -14.36 -14.81 -33.39
CA LEU A 233 -14.65 -13.66 -32.53
C LEU A 233 -15.90 -12.87 -32.93
N LEU A 234 -16.55 -13.21 -34.06
CA LEU A 234 -17.77 -12.56 -34.54
C LEU A 234 -18.97 -13.03 -33.72
#